data_AF-A0A0E4FUP5-F1
#
_entry.id   AF-A0A0E4FUP5-F1
#
_cell.length_a   1.000
_cell.length_b   1.000
_cell.length_c   1.000
_cell.angle_alpha   90.00
_cell.angle_beta   90.00
_cell.angle_gamma   90.00
#
_symmetry.space_group_name_H-M   'P 1'
#
loop_
_entity.id
_entity.type
_entity.pdbx_description
1 polymer ?
#
loop_
_entity_poly.entity_id
_entity_poly.type
_entity_poly.pdbx_seq_one_letter_code
_entity_poly.pdbx_strand_id
1 'polypeptide(L)' 'MNDEDLVVEGTRSATWLATTCVGIADACFSLAGSSAVYDSSPLQRRLRDLHVAAQHAHAQQRQYVDVGKLALRRSTEHAG' A
#
# COMPACT_ATOMS: atom_id res chain seq x y z
N MET A 1 7.99 24.01 0.64
CA MET A 1 7.78 22.56 0.77
C MET A 1 9.15 21.96 1.01
N ASN A 2 9.37 21.34 2.16
CA ASN A 2 10.69 20.85 2.55
C ASN A 2 10.93 19.47 1.92
N ASP A 3 12.19 19.07 1.72
CA ASP A 3 12.54 17.77 1.12
C ASP A 3 11.95 16.59 1.89
N GLU A 4 11.85 16.71 3.22
CA GLU A 4 11.20 15.72 4.09
C GLU A 4 9.71 15.53 3.74
N ASP A 5 8.99 16.62 3.43
CA ASP A 5 7.57 16.55 3.08
C ASP A 5 7.35 15.78 1.78
N LEU A 6 8.25 15.96 0.81
CA LEU A 6 8.21 15.27 -0.48
C LEU A 6 8.41 13.76 -0.33
N VAL A 7 9.37 13.36 0.52
CA VAL A 7 9.64 11.94 0.80
C VAL A 7 8.47 11.29 1.51
N VAL A 8 7.85 11.99 2.47
CA VAL A 8 6.67 11.49 3.20
C VAL A 8 5.48 11.30 2.25
N GLU A 9 5.23 12.25 1.35
CA GLU A 9 4.14 12.14 0.38
C GLU A 9 4.39 11.04 -0.67
N GLY A 10 5.62 10.90 -1.15
CA GLY A 10 6.01 9.81 -2.04
C GLY A 10 5.82 8.43 -1.39
N THR A 11 6.25 8.30 -0.14
CA THR A 11 6.13 7.06 0.64
C THR A 11 4.67 6.72 0.95
N ARG A 12 3.85 7.73 1.29
CA ARG A 12 2.40 7.59 1.46
C ARG A 12 1.76 7.06 0.19
N SER A 13 2.08 7.68 -0.95
CA SER A 13 1.54 7.30 -2.26
C SER A 13 1.90 5.86 -2.62
N ALA A 14 3.16 5.46 -2.43
CA ALA A 14 3.61 4.09 -2.65
C ALA A 14 2.86 3.07 -1.78
N THR A 15 2.71 3.37 -0.49
CA THR A 15 1.99 2.50 0.46
C THR A 15 0.50 2.36 0.11
N TRP A 16 -0.13 3.47 -0.30
CA TRP A 16 -1.52 3.47 -0.73
C TRP A 16 -1.73 2.67 -2.02
N LEU A 17 -0.85 2.85 -3.01
CA LEU A 17 -0.89 2.08 -4.26
C LEU A 17 -0.72 0.59 -3.99
N ALA A 18 0.27 0.19 -3.19
CA ALA A 18 0.51 -1.22 -2.87
C ALA A 18 -0.70 -1.85 -2.18
N THR A 19 -1.25 -1.19 -1.14
CA THR A 19 -2.43 -1.68 -0.42
C THR A 19 -3.65 -1.79 -1.34
N THR A 20 -3.86 -0.80 -2.20
CA THR A 20 -5.00 -0.77 -3.14
C THR A 20 -4.88 -1.90 -4.16
N CYS A 21 -3.69 -2.11 -4.73
CA CYS A 21 -3.43 -3.20 -5.67
C CYS A 21 -3.64 -4.58 -5.04
N VAL A 22 -3.22 -4.77 -3.78
CA VAL A 22 -3.50 -6.00 -3.03
C VAL A 22 -5.01 -6.22 -2.91
N GLY A 23 -5.77 -5.22 -2.47
CA GLY A 23 -7.23 -5.34 -2.35
C GLY A 23 -7.94 -5.62 -3.68
N ILE A 24 -7.46 -5.04 -4.78
CA ILE A 24 -7.97 -5.35 -6.13
C ILE A 24 -7.70 -6.82 -6.48
N ALA A 25 -6.49 -7.32 -6.22
CA ALA A 25 -6.14 -8.71 -6.50
C ALA A 25 -6.93 -9.70 -5.63
N ASP A 26 -7.16 -9.38 -4.36
CA ASP A 26 -8.03 -10.15 -3.46
C ASP A 26 -9.45 -10.25 -4.01
N ALA A 27 -10.03 -9.12 -4.43
CA ALA A 27 -11.37 -9.08 -5.01
C ALA A 27 -11.45 -9.91 -6.30
N CYS A 28 -10.47 -9.77 -7.20
CA CYS A 28 -10.39 -10.57 -8.43
C CYS A 28 -10.27 -12.06 -8.14
N PHE A 29 -9.41 -12.45 -7.19
CA PHE A 29 -9.20 -13.85 -6.82
C PHE A 29 -10.48 -14.46 -6.21
N SER A 30 -11.17 -13.70 -5.35
CA SER A 30 -12.42 -14.12 -4.71
C SER A 30 -13.55 -14.32 -5.73
N LEU A 31 -13.68 -13.42 -6.70
CA LEU A 31 -14.73 -13.48 -7.73
C LEU A 31 -14.48 -14.56 -8.79
N ALA A 32 -13.22 -14.90 -9.06
CA ALA A 32 -12.85 -15.88 -10.08
C ALA A 32 -13.18 -17.34 -9.66
N GLY A 33 -13.47 -17.58 -8.38
CA GLY A 33 -13.82 -18.90 -7.86
C GLY A 33 -12.70 -19.92 -8.03
N SER A 34 -13.07 -21.21 -8.12
CA SER A 34 -12.10 -22.31 -8.16
C SER A 34 -11.16 -22.29 -9.37
N SER A 35 -11.56 -21.65 -10.49
CA SER A 35 -10.70 -21.54 -11.67
C SER A 35 -9.38 -20.80 -11.39
N ALA A 36 -9.37 -19.91 -10.40
CA ALA A 36 -8.20 -19.10 -10.04
C ALA A 36 -7.02 -19.89 -9.44
N VAL A 37 -7.27 -21.10 -8.93
CA VAL A 37 -6.27 -21.93 -8.24
C VAL A 37 -5.43 -22.78 -9.20
N TYR A 38 -5.85 -22.94 -10.45
CA TYR A 38 -5.11 -23.72 -11.43
C TYR A 38 -3.90 -22.94 -11.94
N ASP A 39 -2.81 -23.65 -12.26
CA ASP A 39 -1.57 -23.06 -12.80
C ASP A 39 -1.74 -22.35 -14.15
N SER A 40 -2.77 -22.73 -14.91
CA SER A 40 -3.17 -22.00 -16.12
C SER A 40 -3.73 -20.61 -15.83
N SER A 41 -4.25 -20.38 -14.62
CA SER A 41 -4.72 -19.07 -14.18
C SER A 41 -3.57 -18.22 -13.63
N PRO A 42 -3.40 -16.97 -14.09
CA PRO A 42 -2.37 -16.09 -13.57
C PRO A 42 -2.71 -15.52 -12.16
N LEU A 43 -3.95 -15.70 -11.68
CA LEU A 43 -4.47 -14.97 -10.52
C LEU A 43 -3.77 -15.35 -9.21
N GLN A 44 -3.56 -16.64 -8.95
CA GLN A 44 -2.85 -17.08 -7.73
C GLN A 44 -1.40 -16.56 -7.65
N ARG A 45 -0.72 -16.38 -8.79
CA ARG A 45 0.64 -15.84 -8.83
C ARG A 45 0.62 -14.34 -8.56
N ARG A 46 -0.24 -13.59 -9.27
CA ARG A 46 -0.40 -12.13 -9.08
C ARG A 46 -0.80 -11.77 -7.65
N LEU A 47 -1.70 -12.56 -7.05
CA LEU A 47 -2.11 -12.39 -5.66
C LEU A 47 -0.89 -12.45 -4.71
N ARG A 48 -0.07 -13.49 -4.84
CA ARG A 48 1.14 -13.66 -4.02
C ARG A 48 2.18 -12.58 -4.28
N ASP A 49 2.43 -12.26 -5.55
CA ASP A 49 3.42 -11.25 -5.94
C ASP A 49 3.06 -9.88 -5.36
N LEU A 50 1.78 -9.49 -5.41
CA LEU A 50 1.32 -8.21 -4.86
C LEU A 50 1.38 -8.17 -3.33
N HIS A 51 1.03 -9.27 -2.65
CA HIS A 51 1.21 -9.36 -1.21
C HIS A 51 2.68 -9.22 -0.79
N VAL A 52 3.60 -9.85 -1.52
CA VAL A 52 5.04 -9.75 -1.28
C VAL A 52 5.55 -8.33 -1.56
N ALA A 53 5.13 -7.72 -2.67
CA ALA A 53 5.47 -6.34 -2.99
C ALA A 53 5.02 -5.36 -1.90
N ALA A 54 3.84 -5.58 -1.31
CA ALA A 54 3.33 -4.78 -0.19
C ALA A 54 4.12 -4.96 1.11
N GLN A 55 4.96 -5.99 1.25
CA GLN A 55 5.88 -6.12 2.39
C GLN A 55 7.19 -5.34 2.21
N HIS A 56 7.44 -4.79 1.03
CA HIS A 56 8.67 -4.05 0.77
C HIS A 56 8.81 -2.86 1.72
N ALA A 57 10.03 -2.59 2.20
CA ALA A 57 10.28 -1.62 3.26
C ALA A 57 9.70 -0.21 2.97
N HIS A 58 9.67 0.17 1.69
CA HIS A 58 9.16 1.46 1.20
C HIS A 58 7.64 1.48 0.90
N ALA A 59 6.97 0.33 0.90
CA ALA A 59 5.55 0.21 0.53
C ALA A 59 4.68 -0.44 1.63
N GLN A 60 5.31 -0.91 2.70
CA GLN A 60 4.62 -1.52 3.84
C GLN A 60 3.71 -0.54 4.56
N GLN A 61 2.58 -1.05 5.06
CA GLN A 61 1.59 -0.28 5.81
C GLN A 61 2.16 0.53 6.98
N ARG A 62 3.26 0.05 7.61
CA ARG A 62 3.93 0.75 8.71
C ARG A 62 4.38 2.16 8.34
N GLN A 63 4.63 2.45 7.06
CA GLN A 63 5.01 3.78 6.60
C GLN A 63 3.93 4.85 6.87
N TYR A 64 2.66 4.46 7.05
CA TYR A 64 1.60 5.40 7.44
C TYR A 64 1.83 6.04 8.82
N VAL A 65 2.63 5.42 9.69
CA VAL A 65 2.96 5.99 11.01
C VAL A 65 3.69 7.32 10.86
N ASP A 66 4.64 7.43 9.94
CA ASP A 66 5.43 8.64 9.77
C ASP A 66 4.61 9.77 9.11
N VAL A 67 3.71 9.40 8.18
CA VAL A 67 2.68 10.31 7.65
C VAL A 67 1.79 10.84 8.77
N GLY A 68 1.34 9.97 9.68
CA GLY A 68 0.51 10.33 10.83
C GLY A 68 1.21 11.28 11.80
N LYS A 69 2.48 11.02 12.12
CA LYS A 69 3.30 11.91 12.96
C LYS A 69 3.42 13.31 12.33
N LEU A 70 3.69 13.39 11.03
CA LEU A 70 3.78 14.68 10.32
C LEU A 70 2.46 15.44 10.35
N ALA A 71 1.34 14.76 10.10
CA ALA A 71 0.01 15.35 10.16
C ALA A 71 -0.31 15.92 11.56
N LEU A 72 0.02 15.19 12.62
CA LEU A 72 -0.16 15.63 14.01
C LEU A 72 0.69 16.86 14.33
N ARG A 73 1.97 16.88 13.95
CA ARG A 73 2.88 18.03 14.16
C ARG A 73 2.32 19.31 13.50
N ARG A 74 1.91 19.21 12.24
CA ARG A 74 1.30 20.34 11.50
C ARG A 74 0.03 20.85 12.18
N SER A 75 -0.81 19.93 12.70
CA SER A 75 -2.03 20.32 13.43
C SER A 75 -1.72 21.10 14.71
N THR A 76 -0.63 20.77 15.42
CA THR A 76 -0.23 21.49 16.64
C THR A 76 0.37 22.86 16.34
N GLU A 77 1.10 23.00 15.23
CA GLU A 77 1.67 24.29 14.79
C GLU A 77 0.61 25.30 14.37
N HIS A 78 -0.49 24.84 13.77
CA HIS A 78 -1.63 25.69 13.39
C HIS A 78 -2.52 26.11 14.57
N ALA A 79 -2.44 25.43 15.70
CA ALA A 79 -3.30 25.66 16.87
C ALA A 79 -2.71 26.65 17.89
N GLY A 80 -1.42 27.02 17.74
CA GLY A 80 -0.74 28.03 18.56
C GLY A 80 -0.63 29.36 17.82
#